data_AF-A0A1R3XLF3-F1
#
_entry.id   AF-A0A1R3XLF3-F1
#
_cell.length_a   1.000
_cell.length_b   1.000
_cell.length_c   1.000
_cell.angle_alpha   90.00
_cell.angle_beta   90.00
_cell.angle_gamma   90.00
#
_symmetry.space_group_name_H-M   'P 1'
#
loop_
_entity.id
_entity.type
_entity.pdbx_description
1 polymer ?
#
loop_
_entity_poly.entity_id
_entity_poly.type
_entity_poly.pdbx_seq_one_letter_code
_entity_poly.pdbx_strand_id
1 'polypeptide(L)'
;MKMFYAYTLLVLLSLSACGQQDQPVTDAEGIILASADVTQNGGSKKSKQTYEVNKTEAEWKRILTPAQYHVLREKGTETAFSGKYNDHKEEGVYTCAACKNELFSSDTKFDSGTGWPSFFKPISSKNVREITDRSMGMVRTEVVCGRCGGHLGHVFDDGPKPTGLRYCLNSAALGFKKGN
;
A
#
# COMPACT_ATOMS: atom_id res chain seq x y z
N MET A 1 62.74 -41.68 -16.41
CA MET A 1 63.93 -41.14 -15.71
C MET A 1 63.52 -39.84 -15.03
N LYS A 2 63.34 -39.86 -13.69
CA LYS A 2 64.19 -39.17 -12.69
C LYS A 2 63.79 -37.68 -12.52
N MET A 3 63.44 -37.11 -11.36
CA MET A 3 63.49 -37.50 -9.94
C MET A 3 62.54 -36.58 -9.12
N PHE A 4 62.07 -37.10 -7.99
CA PHE A 4 61.45 -36.41 -6.85
C PHE A 4 62.47 -35.57 -6.03
N TYR A 5 61.96 -34.91 -4.97
CA TYR A 5 62.57 -34.19 -3.83
C TYR A 5 62.47 -32.65 -3.93
N ALA A 6 61.47 -32.00 -3.32
CA ALA A 6 61.24 -31.76 -1.89
C ALA A 6 62.31 -30.87 -1.25
N TYR A 7 61.97 -29.60 -0.96
CA TYR A 7 62.41 -28.91 0.24
C TYR A 7 61.35 -27.92 0.70
N THR A 8 60.97 -28.12 1.96
CA THR A 8 60.10 -27.33 2.81
C THR A 8 60.55 -25.88 2.95
N LEU A 9 59.63 -24.92 2.84
CA LEU A 9 59.75 -23.65 3.56
C LEU A 9 58.39 -23.26 4.15
N LEU A 10 58.34 -23.31 5.47
CA LEU A 10 57.25 -22.95 6.33
C LEU A 10 57.37 -21.44 6.62
N VAL A 11 56.44 -20.61 6.14
CA VAL A 11 56.36 -19.20 6.54
C VAL A 11 54.91 -18.83 6.87
N LEU A 12 54.64 -18.95 8.17
CA LEU A 12 53.85 -18.09 9.05
C LEU A 12 52.88 -17.05 8.42
N LEU A 13 51.60 -17.29 8.75
CA LEU A 13 50.56 -16.33 9.14
C LEU A 13 51.00 -14.86 9.33
N SER A 14 50.34 -13.96 8.60
CA SER A 14 49.81 -12.73 9.21
C SER A 14 48.49 -12.34 8.52
N LEU A 15 47.41 -12.42 9.30
CA LEU A 15 46.13 -11.80 8.99
C LEU A 15 46.31 -10.29 9.15
N SER A 16 46.48 -9.56 8.05
CA SER A 16 46.37 -8.10 8.07
C SER A 16 44.90 -7.72 8.12
N ALA A 17 44.41 -7.49 9.34
CA ALA A 17 43.18 -6.75 9.56
C ALA A 17 43.38 -5.30 9.10
N CYS A 18 42.66 -4.86 8.07
CA CYS A 18 42.49 -3.44 7.79
C CYS A 18 41.53 -2.86 8.83
N GLY A 19 42.06 -2.42 9.97
CA GLY A 19 41.38 -1.48 10.85
C GLY A 19 41.61 -0.07 10.32
N GLN A 20 40.58 0.53 9.72
CA GLN A 20 40.62 1.93 9.34
C GLN A 20 40.35 2.77 10.60
N GLN A 21 41.38 3.44 11.10
CA GLN A 21 41.24 4.47 12.13
C GLN A 21 40.78 5.75 11.43
N ASP A 22 39.52 6.14 11.64
CA ASP A 22 39.02 7.44 11.21
C ASP A 22 39.84 8.55 11.89
N GLN A 23 40.59 9.30 11.10
CA GLN A 23 41.19 10.56 11.54
C GLN A 23 40.16 11.67 11.35
N PRO A 24 39.99 12.58 12.33
CA PRO A 24 39.05 13.70 12.19
C PRO A 24 39.53 14.63 11.07
N VAL A 25 38.65 14.87 10.09
CA VAL A 25 38.87 15.88 9.05
C VAL A 25 38.59 17.27 9.63
N THR A 26 39.63 18.08 9.73
CA THR A 26 39.56 19.50 10.06
C THR A 26 39.47 20.31 8.76
N ASP A 27 38.56 21.27 8.68
CA ASP A 27 38.56 22.30 7.64
C ASP A 27 39.62 23.39 7.95
N ALA A 28 39.87 24.25 6.97
CA ALA A 28 40.99 25.22 6.93
C ALA A 28 40.96 26.31 8.02
N GLU A 29 40.03 26.24 8.98
CA GLU A 29 39.93 27.16 10.12
C GLU A 29 40.04 26.47 11.50
N GLY A 30 40.28 25.15 11.56
CA GLY A 30 40.79 24.48 12.76
C GLY A 30 39.86 24.49 13.98
N ILE A 31 38.55 24.34 13.80
CA ILE A 31 37.58 24.27 14.91
C ILE A 31 37.24 22.81 15.23
N ILE A 32 37.44 22.40 16.50
CA ILE A 32 37.04 21.10 17.03
C ILE A 32 35.51 21.09 17.22
N LEU A 33 34.79 20.35 16.38
CA LEU A 33 33.39 20.01 16.64
C LEU A 33 33.33 18.83 17.60
N ALA A 34 32.98 19.11 18.86
CA ALA A 34 32.67 18.09 19.85
C ALA A 34 31.56 17.17 19.33
N SER A 35 31.79 15.86 19.39
CA SER A 35 30.83 14.81 19.10
C SER A 35 29.58 14.99 19.99
N ALA A 36 28.53 15.56 19.42
CA ALA A 36 27.19 15.35 19.92
C ALA A 36 26.73 13.98 19.42
N ASP A 37 26.52 13.06 20.35
CA ASP A 37 25.78 11.82 20.13
C ASP A 37 24.45 12.14 19.42
N VAL A 38 24.43 12.00 18.10
CA VAL A 38 23.18 11.95 17.35
C VAL A 38 22.69 10.53 17.48
N THR A 39 21.98 10.27 18.58
CA THR A 39 21.01 9.19 18.62
C THR A 39 19.96 9.52 17.55
N GLN A 40 20.15 9.00 16.33
CA GLN A 40 19.13 8.99 15.28
C GLN A 40 18.01 8.04 15.71
N ASN A 41 17.24 8.41 16.73
CA ASN A 41 15.93 7.83 16.96
C ASN A 41 14.95 8.55 16.03
N GLY A 42 15.12 8.30 14.73
CA GLY A 42 14.27 8.76 13.65
C GLY A 42 12.92 8.03 13.65
N GLY A 43 12.19 8.13 14.75
CA GLY A 43 10.79 7.78 14.82
C GLY A 43 10.00 8.75 13.96
N SER A 44 9.89 8.45 12.66
CA SER A 44 8.98 9.15 11.75
C SER A 44 7.58 9.11 12.35
N LYS A 45 7.15 10.24 12.95
CA LYS A 45 5.76 10.45 13.36
C LYS A 45 4.92 10.41 12.08
N LYS A 46 4.40 9.22 11.73
CA LYS A 46 3.36 9.11 10.70
C LYS A 46 2.24 10.06 11.08
N SER A 47 2.01 11.10 10.29
CA SER A 47 0.90 12.01 10.49
C SER A 47 -0.39 11.19 10.44
N LYS A 48 -1.17 11.25 11.53
CA LYS A 48 -2.47 10.58 11.62
C LYS A 48 -3.38 11.24 10.59
N GLN A 49 -3.56 10.59 9.44
CA GLN A 49 -4.45 11.07 8.38
C GLN A 49 -5.85 11.24 8.95
N THR A 50 -6.38 12.47 8.89
CA THR A 50 -7.71 12.80 9.37
C THR A 50 -8.69 12.70 8.21
N TYR A 51 -9.76 11.95 8.44
CA TYR A 51 -10.88 11.80 7.52
C TYR A 51 -12.09 12.56 8.09
N GLU A 52 -12.96 13.06 7.22
CA GLU A 52 -14.18 13.79 7.63
C GLU A 52 -15.06 12.92 8.52
N VAL A 53 -15.22 11.64 8.15
CA VAL A 53 -15.94 10.66 8.96
C VAL A 53 -14.93 9.89 9.80
N ASN A 54 -14.95 10.16 11.09
CA ASN A 54 -14.12 9.50 12.10
C ASN A 54 -15.01 8.84 13.15
N LYS A 55 -14.90 7.52 13.27
CA LYS A 55 -15.61 6.70 14.26
C LYS A 55 -14.64 5.69 14.86
N THR A 56 -14.93 5.27 16.08
CA THR A 56 -14.20 4.19 16.76
C THR A 56 -14.46 2.85 16.06
N GLU A 57 -13.53 1.90 16.23
CA GLU A 57 -13.73 0.55 15.68
C GLU A 57 -14.96 -0.15 16.28
N ALA A 58 -15.31 0.14 17.54
CA ALA A 58 -16.52 -0.39 18.17
C ALA A 58 -17.81 0.20 17.56
N GLU A 59 -17.81 1.45 17.10
CA GLU A 59 -18.92 2.01 16.34
C GLU A 59 -19.00 1.37 14.95
N TRP A 60 -17.88 1.20 14.26
CA TRP A 60 -17.86 0.54 12.95
C TRP A 60 -18.36 -0.90 13.02
N LYS A 61 -17.91 -1.70 14.00
CA LYS A 61 -18.39 -3.08 14.21
C LYS A 61 -19.89 -3.17 14.47
N ARG A 62 -20.51 -2.13 15.02
CA ARG A 62 -21.97 -2.10 15.27
C ARG A 62 -22.80 -1.81 14.03
N ILE A 63 -22.26 -1.07 13.07
CA ILE A 63 -23.02 -0.62 11.89
C ILE A 63 -22.65 -1.35 10.59
N LEU A 64 -21.50 -2.01 10.54
CA LEU A 64 -21.04 -2.81 9.41
C LEU A 64 -21.35 -4.29 9.65
N THR A 65 -21.65 -5.01 8.57
CA THR A 65 -21.64 -6.47 8.63
C THR A 65 -20.21 -6.98 8.86
N PRO A 66 -20.01 -8.22 9.35
CA PRO A 66 -18.67 -8.78 9.55
C PRO A 66 -17.80 -8.72 8.29
N ALA A 67 -18.35 -9.07 7.11
CA ALA A 67 -17.63 -9.00 5.84
C ALA A 67 -17.26 -7.56 5.44
N GLN A 68 -18.19 -6.61 5.61
CA GLN A 68 -17.91 -5.19 5.38
C GLN A 68 -16.82 -4.67 6.30
N TYR A 69 -16.88 -4.99 7.59
CA TYR A 69 -15.88 -4.57 8.56
C TYR A 69 -14.50 -5.14 8.23
N HIS A 70 -14.43 -6.44 7.94
CA HIS A 70 -13.19 -7.11 7.56
C HIS A 70 -12.52 -6.43 6.35
N VAL A 71 -13.29 -6.15 5.29
CA VAL A 71 -12.75 -5.47 4.11
C VAL A 71 -12.40 -4.01 4.41
N LEU A 72 -13.37 -3.21 4.87
CA LEU A 72 -13.21 -1.75 4.99
C LEU A 72 -12.26 -1.31 6.10
N ARG A 73 -12.14 -2.07 7.19
CA ARG A 73 -11.40 -1.68 8.39
C ARG A 73 -10.14 -2.50 8.59
N GLU A 74 -10.20 -3.80 8.33
CA GLU A 74 -9.06 -4.72 8.49
C GLU A 74 -8.28 -4.92 7.18
N LYS A 75 -8.66 -4.21 6.11
CA LYS A 75 -8.04 -4.32 4.77
C LYS A 75 -8.06 -5.74 4.21
N GLY A 76 -9.09 -6.49 4.56
CA GLY A 76 -9.36 -7.81 4.00
C GLY A 76 -9.72 -7.74 2.51
N THR A 77 -9.69 -8.89 1.87
CA THR A 77 -10.11 -9.05 0.46
C THR A 77 -11.11 -10.19 0.38
N GLU A 78 -12.26 -9.95 -0.25
CA GLU A 78 -13.28 -10.98 -0.45
C GLU A 78 -12.82 -12.01 -1.50
N THR A 79 -13.38 -13.22 -1.46
CA THR A 79 -13.06 -14.25 -2.45
C THR A 79 -13.52 -13.83 -3.85
N ALA A 80 -12.69 -14.10 -4.87
CA ALA A 80 -13.02 -13.81 -6.26
C ALA A 80 -14.38 -14.42 -6.65
N PHE A 81 -15.15 -13.70 -7.47
CA PHE A 81 -16.46 -14.06 -8.01
C PHE A 81 -17.59 -14.25 -6.97
N SER A 82 -17.32 -14.01 -5.67
CA SER A 82 -18.33 -14.17 -4.61
C SER A 82 -19.14 -12.89 -4.33
N GLY A 83 -18.61 -11.73 -4.74
CA GLY A 83 -19.17 -10.43 -4.42
C GLY A 83 -20.45 -10.11 -5.18
N LYS A 84 -21.47 -9.62 -4.47
CA LYS A 84 -22.78 -9.18 -5.02
C LYS A 84 -22.65 -8.28 -6.26
N TYR A 85 -21.66 -7.40 -6.29
CA TYR A 85 -21.50 -6.39 -7.33
C TYR A 85 -20.52 -6.77 -8.44
N ASN A 86 -19.97 -7.99 -8.43
CA ASN A 86 -19.06 -8.47 -9.48
C ASN A 86 -19.74 -8.38 -10.85
N ASP A 87 -20.84 -9.11 -11.03
CA ASP A 87 -21.59 -9.19 -12.29
C ASP A 87 -22.76 -8.20 -12.37
N HIS A 88 -22.86 -7.28 -11.41
CA HIS A 88 -23.93 -6.28 -11.36
C HIS A 88 -23.77 -5.23 -12.47
N LYS A 89 -24.86 -4.95 -13.18
CA LYS A 89 -24.90 -4.05 -14.36
C LYS A 89 -26.04 -3.02 -14.33
N GLU A 90 -26.78 -2.89 -13.22
CA GLU A 90 -27.81 -1.84 -13.12
C GLU A 90 -27.18 -0.44 -13.17
N GLU A 91 -27.88 0.49 -13.80
CA GLU A 91 -27.50 1.90 -13.87
C GLU A 91 -27.64 2.57 -12.51
N GLY A 92 -26.62 3.32 -12.10
CA GLY A 92 -26.59 4.02 -10.82
C GLY A 92 -25.19 4.29 -10.29
N VAL A 93 -25.11 4.54 -8.99
CA VAL A 93 -23.89 4.95 -8.31
C VAL A 93 -23.49 3.94 -7.24
N TYR A 94 -22.24 3.50 -7.32
CA TYR A 94 -21.59 2.71 -6.28
C TYR A 94 -21.06 3.63 -5.20
N THR A 95 -21.46 3.34 -3.96
CA THR A 95 -21.16 4.15 -2.78
C THR A 95 -20.26 3.39 -1.82
N CYS A 96 -19.58 4.07 -0.91
CA CYS A 96 -18.89 3.40 0.20
C CYS A 96 -19.91 2.72 1.11
N ALA A 97 -19.77 1.41 1.35
CA ALA A 97 -20.70 0.68 2.21
C ALA A 97 -20.77 1.26 3.64
N ALA A 98 -19.67 1.84 4.13
CA ALA A 98 -19.58 2.45 5.46
C ALA A 98 -20.20 3.84 5.57
N CYS A 99 -19.72 4.82 4.80
CA CYS A 99 -20.11 6.23 4.96
C CYS A 99 -21.04 6.75 3.85
N LYS A 100 -21.43 5.90 2.91
CA LYS A 100 -22.31 6.22 1.77
C LYS A 100 -21.78 7.29 0.82
N ASN A 101 -20.49 7.62 0.90
CA ASN A 101 -19.84 8.51 -0.08
C ASN A 101 -19.96 7.92 -1.49
N GLU A 102 -20.29 8.74 -2.50
CA GLU A 102 -20.38 8.31 -3.89
C GLU A 102 -18.97 8.07 -4.45
N LEU A 103 -18.70 6.88 -5.00
CA LEU A 103 -17.35 6.49 -5.41
C LEU A 103 -17.23 6.34 -6.92
N PHE A 104 -18.10 5.54 -7.54
CA PHE A 104 -18.02 5.16 -8.95
C PHE A 104 -19.40 5.18 -9.61
N SER A 105 -19.47 5.62 -10.87
CA SER A 105 -20.68 5.50 -11.71
C SER A 105 -20.71 4.13 -12.40
N SER A 106 -21.90 3.56 -12.61
CA SER A 106 -22.10 2.39 -13.47
C SER A 106 -21.51 2.56 -14.87
N ASP A 107 -21.48 3.79 -15.42
CA ASP A 107 -20.94 4.08 -16.77
C ASP A 107 -19.44 3.79 -16.88
N THR A 108 -18.78 3.72 -15.72
CA THR A 108 -17.35 3.49 -15.62
C THR A 108 -17.02 2.04 -15.26
N LYS A 109 -18.05 1.25 -14.94
CA LYS A 109 -17.91 -0.16 -14.62
C LYS A 109 -17.68 -0.95 -15.90
N PHE A 110 -16.81 -1.95 -15.82
CA PHE A 110 -16.60 -2.90 -16.90
C PHE A 110 -16.34 -4.30 -16.34
N ASP A 111 -16.47 -5.30 -17.20
CA ASP A 111 -16.10 -6.67 -16.88
C ASP A 111 -14.61 -6.88 -17.22
N SER A 112 -13.81 -7.10 -16.18
CA SER A 112 -12.37 -7.35 -16.30
C SER A 112 -12.02 -8.84 -16.25
N GLY A 113 -12.99 -9.72 -15.93
CA GLY A 113 -12.75 -11.13 -15.68
C GLY A 113 -11.95 -11.46 -14.42
N THR A 114 -11.66 -10.48 -13.56
CA THR A 114 -10.81 -10.70 -12.36
C THR A 114 -11.55 -11.33 -11.20
N GLY A 115 -12.88 -11.27 -11.19
CA GLY A 115 -13.74 -11.73 -10.10
C GLY A 115 -14.04 -10.68 -9.03
N TRP A 116 -13.72 -9.40 -9.29
CA TRP A 116 -14.17 -8.28 -8.47
C TRP A 116 -14.72 -7.13 -9.32
N PRO A 117 -15.67 -6.33 -8.80
CA PRO A 117 -16.12 -5.09 -9.43
C PRO A 117 -14.95 -4.25 -9.93
N SER A 118 -14.97 -3.91 -11.22
CA SER A 118 -13.90 -3.15 -11.88
C SER A 118 -14.44 -1.89 -12.53
N PHE A 119 -13.76 -0.76 -12.29
CA PHE A 119 -14.11 0.55 -12.83
C PHE A 119 -12.89 1.23 -13.43
N PHE A 120 -13.06 2.03 -14.49
CA PHE A 120 -11.91 2.70 -15.12
C PHE A 120 -11.65 4.12 -14.61
N LYS A 121 -12.60 4.75 -13.90
CA LYS A 121 -12.42 6.06 -13.25
C LYS A 121 -13.38 6.25 -12.07
N PRO A 122 -12.97 6.92 -10.98
CA PRO A 122 -13.89 7.36 -9.93
C PRO A 122 -14.76 8.53 -10.41
N ILE A 123 -15.84 8.81 -9.68
CA ILE A 123 -16.67 10.01 -9.89
C ILE A 123 -15.85 11.28 -9.67
N SER A 124 -14.96 11.27 -8.68
CA SER A 124 -14.06 12.38 -8.37
C SER A 124 -12.81 11.89 -7.64
N SER A 125 -11.66 12.53 -7.92
CA SER A 125 -10.41 12.32 -7.19
C SER A 125 -10.47 12.72 -5.71
N LYS A 126 -11.51 13.45 -5.28
CA LYS A 126 -11.75 13.76 -3.86
C LYS A 126 -12.40 12.60 -3.12
N ASN A 127 -13.18 11.76 -3.82
CA ASN A 127 -14.01 10.73 -3.20
C ASN A 127 -13.27 9.42 -2.98
N VAL A 128 -12.18 9.22 -3.72
CA VAL A 128 -11.31 8.05 -3.69
C VAL A 128 -9.87 8.55 -3.57
N ARG A 129 -9.08 7.92 -2.68
CA ARG A 129 -7.65 8.21 -2.52
C ARG A 129 -6.84 6.97 -2.86
N GLU A 130 -5.67 7.21 -3.42
CA GLU A 130 -4.67 6.20 -3.77
C GLU A 130 -3.51 6.29 -2.79
N ILE A 131 -3.15 5.17 -2.17
CA ILE A 131 -2.12 5.07 -1.13
C ILE A 131 -1.16 3.96 -1.52
N THR A 132 0.15 4.21 -1.44
CA THR A 132 1.15 3.16 -1.66
C THR A 132 1.02 2.06 -0.61
N ASP A 133 0.81 0.84 -1.06
CA ASP A 133 0.75 -0.39 -0.28
C ASP A 133 2.02 -1.21 -0.53
N ARG A 134 2.77 -1.48 0.54
CA ARG A 134 4.01 -2.27 0.52
C ARG A 134 3.86 -3.63 1.22
N SER A 135 2.63 -4.06 1.49
CA SER A 135 2.35 -5.34 2.14
C SER A 135 2.73 -6.53 1.25
N MET A 136 2.96 -7.68 1.88
CA MET A 136 3.25 -8.95 1.20
C MET A 136 4.45 -8.92 0.23
N GLY A 137 5.41 -8.01 0.45
CA GLY A 137 6.61 -7.90 -0.40
C GLY A 137 6.38 -7.32 -1.79
N MET A 138 5.18 -6.80 -2.07
CA MET A 138 4.82 -6.17 -3.34
C MET A 138 4.60 -4.67 -3.16
N VAL A 139 4.76 -3.89 -4.23
CA VAL A 139 4.34 -2.48 -4.27
C VAL A 139 3.07 -2.39 -5.10
N ARG A 140 1.96 -2.04 -4.45
CA ARG A 140 0.65 -1.85 -5.08
C ARG A 140 0.10 -0.46 -4.72
N THR A 141 -0.94 -0.03 -5.41
CA THR A 141 -1.65 1.20 -5.07
C THR A 141 -3.00 0.83 -4.46
N GLU A 142 -3.11 0.93 -3.14
CA GLU A 142 -4.35 0.74 -2.39
C GLU A 142 -5.31 1.89 -2.69
N VAL A 143 -6.58 1.54 -2.84
CA VAL A 143 -7.68 2.47 -3.05
C VAL A 143 -8.50 2.53 -1.77
N VAL A 144 -8.65 3.72 -1.20
CA VAL A 144 -9.45 3.96 0.01
C VAL A 144 -10.53 5.03 -0.22
N CYS A 145 -11.59 4.99 0.57
CA CYS A 145 -12.60 6.04 0.55
C CYS A 145 -12.01 7.37 1.05
N GLY A 146 -12.12 8.43 0.25
CA GLY A 146 -11.59 9.75 0.59
C GLY A 146 -12.27 10.42 1.78
N ARG A 147 -13.48 9.97 2.16
CA ARG A 147 -14.30 10.56 3.23
C ARG A 147 -14.14 9.88 4.59
N CYS A 148 -13.99 8.55 4.63
CA CYS A 148 -13.87 7.77 5.89
C CYS A 148 -12.60 6.93 6.01
N GLY A 149 -11.77 6.87 4.96
CA GLY A 149 -10.53 6.10 4.93
C GLY A 149 -10.71 4.58 4.86
N GLY A 150 -11.93 4.08 4.67
CA GLY A 150 -12.18 2.64 4.54
C GLY A 150 -11.50 2.06 3.30
N HIS A 151 -10.88 0.89 3.45
CA HIS A 151 -10.26 0.15 2.35
C HIS A 151 -11.32 -0.30 1.33
N LEU A 152 -11.02 -0.08 0.04
CA LEU A 152 -11.92 -0.44 -1.05
C LEU A 152 -11.32 -1.57 -1.91
N GLY A 153 -10.02 -1.47 -2.23
CA GLY A 153 -9.31 -2.43 -3.08
C GLY A 153 -8.00 -1.83 -3.59
N HIS A 154 -7.69 -2.05 -4.87
CA HIS A 154 -6.45 -1.58 -5.50
C HIS A 154 -6.70 -1.04 -6.92
N VAL A 155 -5.79 -0.21 -7.41
CA VAL A 155 -5.78 0.28 -8.80
C VAL A 155 -4.57 -0.25 -9.55
N PHE A 156 -4.81 -0.60 -10.82
CA PHE A 156 -3.83 -1.17 -11.76
C PHE A 156 -3.86 -0.39 -13.08
N ASP A 157 -2.79 -0.50 -13.87
CA ASP A 157 -2.57 0.17 -15.16
C ASP A 157 -2.93 -0.69 -16.39
N ASP A 158 -3.80 -1.69 -16.19
CA ASP A 158 -4.27 -2.65 -17.20
C ASP A 158 -5.77 -2.49 -17.52
N GLY A 159 -6.29 -1.27 -17.37
CA GLY A 159 -7.67 -0.95 -17.66
C GLY A 159 -7.94 -0.54 -19.12
N PRO A 160 -9.21 -0.34 -19.48
CA PRO A 160 -9.60 0.10 -20.82
C PRO A 160 -9.29 1.60 -21.03
N LYS A 161 -9.32 2.02 -22.29
CA LYS A 161 -9.44 3.46 -22.63
C LYS A 161 -10.71 4.04 -21.99
N PRO A 162 -10.73 5.34 -21.63
CA PRO A 162 -9.72 6.35 -21.93
C PRO A 162 -8.59 6.47 -20.90
N THR A 163 -8.72 5.88 -19.71
CA THR A 163 -7.77 6.09 -18.61
C THR A 163 -6.62 5.09 -18.61
N GLY A 164 -6.84 3.88 -19.13
CA GLY A 164 -5.92 2.76 -18.95
C GLY A 164 -5.88 2.22 -17.52
N LEU A 165 -6.75 2.69 -16.63
CA LEU A 165 -6.76 2.32 -15.22
C LEU A 165 -7.87 1.31 -14.92
N ARG A 166 -7.60 0.39 -13.99
CA ARG A 166 -8.57 -0.55 -13.44
C ARG A 166 -8.59 -0.43 -11.93
N TYR A 167 -9.62 0.21 -11.41
CA TYR A 167 -9.99 0.18 -9.99
C TYR A 167 -10.70 -1.14 -9.71
N CYS A 168 -9.98 -2.07 -9.08
CA CYS A 168 -10.46 -3.41 -8.72
C CYS A 168 -10.86 -3.41 -7.25
N LEU A 169 -12.15 -3.48 -6.97
CA LEU A 169 -12.71 -3.16 -5.66
C LEU A 169 -13.50 -4.32 -5.09
N ASN A 170 -13.43 -4.51 -3.78
CA ASN A 170 -14.26 -5.48 -3.08
C ASN A 170 -15.73 -5.05 -3.15
N SER A 171 -16.62 -5.96 -3.54
CA SER A 171 -18.07 -5.75 -3.49
C SER A 171 -18.54 -5.45 -2.07
N ALA A 172 -17.98 -6.10 -1.05
CA ALA A 172 -18.30 -5.85 0.35
C ALA A 172 -17.95 -4.42 0.79
N ALA A 173 -17.02 -3.74 0.12
CA ALA A 173 -16.72 -2.33 0.39
C ALA A 173 -17.74 -1.36 -0.21
N LEU A 174 -18.64 -1.85 -1.08
CA LEU A 174 -19.55 -1.03 -1.87
C LEU A 174 -21.01 -1.16 -1.41
N GLY A 175 -21.75 -0.06 -1.50
CA GLY A 175 -23.21 -0.03 -1.59
C GLY A 175 -23.62 0.44 -2.98
N PHE A 176 -24.92 0.46 -3.27
CA PHE A 176 -25.44 0.89 -4.57
C PHE A 176 -26.69 1.76 -4.41
N LYS A 177 -26.75 2.84 -5.18
CA LYS A 177 -27.93 3.70 -5.34
C LYS A 177 -28.34 3.65 -6.81
N LYS A 178 -29.52 3.09 -7.07
CA LYS A 178 -30.07 2.97 -8.42
C LYS A 178 -30.29 4.36 -9.05
N GLY A 179 -30.01 4.47 -10.35
CA GLY A 179 -30.38 5.63 -11.16
C GLY A 179 -31.91 5.76 -11.27
N ASN A 180 -32.39 6.99 -11.38
CA ASN A 180 -33.80 7.28 -11.61
C ASN A 180 -34.14 7.28 -13.10
#